data_AF-A0AAW0XQI9-F1
#
_entry.id   AF-A0AAW0XQI9-F1
#
_cell.length_a   1.000
_cell.length_b   1.000
_cell.length_c   1.000
_cell.angle_alpha   90.00
_cell.angle_beta   90.00
_cell.angle_gamma   90.00
#
_symmetry.space_group_name_H-M   'P 1'
#
loop_
_entity.id
_entity.type
_entity.pdbx_description
1 polymer ?
#
loop_
_entity_poly.entity_id
_entity_poly.type
_entity_poly.pdbx_seq_one_letter_code
_entity_poly.pdbx_strand_id
1 'polypeptide(L)'
;MQTPEPEEEEDDKTYDIKHTAPQHRQYLSYEGIGIGTPSQRQKQYTSYQALRASSNIMDYKVKKVSSQYPEMSMITKDRAAAKKIRTRYGIDRIVDDMIQEAMAKGEFDNLSNAGKPLVQQNFNPYVDTVTHKLNQVLINNGYAPEWVMLEKELREDRTYLRKMLRKEREKLGPLPLTPQEEVLWKSFQERLQDTIKSMNKKIDKYNLIVPLLTKQMTHFPLKLEAEKALNEGLSKDYIAEMKKEKDPPERRQFLSTFSLFGLFKN
;
A
#
# COMPACT_ATOMS: atom_id res chain seq x y z
N MET A 1 58.81 88.42 -11.86
CA MET A 1 57.33 88.44 -11.96
C MET A 1 56.82 87.68 -10.75
N GLN A 2 56.10 88.40 -9.90
CA GLN A 2 55.60 87.96 -8.61
C GLN A 2 54.07 87.95 -8.71
N THR A 3 53.43 86.83 -8.37
CA THR A 3 52.00 86.66 -8.01
C THR A 3 51.71 85.16 -7.87
N PRO A 4 50.70 84.73 -7.09
CA PRO A 4 50.63 84.74 -5.63
C PRO A 4 50.34 83.32 -5.06
N GLU A 5 50.47 83.13 -3.74
CA GLU A 5 49.73 82.10 -2.98
C GLU A 5 48.52 82.77 -2.29
N PRO A 6 47.52 82.05 -1.74
CA PRO A 6 46.91 80.77 -2.15
C PRO A 6 45.37 80.88 -2.26
N GLU A 7 44.71 80.04 -3.08
CA GLU A 7 43.26 79.80 -2.93
C GLU A 7 43.08 78.47 -2.22
N GLU A 8 42.42 78.52 -1.07
CA GLU A 8 42.05 77.37 -0.23
C GLU A 8 41.00 76.53 -0.96
N GLU A 9 41.44 75.53 -1.72
CA GLU A 9 40.56 74.45 -2.15
C GLU A 9 40.30 73.53 -0.95
N GLU A 10 39.03 73.50 -0.54
CA GLU A 10 38.51 72.71 0.55
C GLU A 10 39.04 71.27 0.48
N ASP A 11 39.59 70.78 1.61
CA ASP A 11 39.92 69.37 1.80
C ASP A 11 38.67 68.52 1.54
N ASP A 12 38.46 68.09 0.29
CA ASP A 12 37.62 66.96 -0.06
C ASP A 12 38.27 65.76 0.63
N LYS A 13 37.85 65.52 1.88
CA LYS A 13 38.20 64.36 2.67
C LYS A 13 37.69 63.13 1.93
N THR A 14 38.46 62.69 0.96
CA THR A 14 38.42 61.35 0.43
C THR A 14 38.77 60.45 1.61
N TYR A 15 37.74 59.99 2.30
CA TYR A 15 37.89 58.92 3.27
C TYR A 15 38.35 57.70 2.49
N ASP A 16 39.66 57.50 2.45
CA ASP A 16 40.29 56.32 1.89
C ASP A 16 40.00 55.18 2.88
N ILE A 17 38.74 54.72 2.90
CA ILE A 17 38.30 53.61 3.74
C ILE A 17 38.96 52.37 3.13
N LYS A 18 40.18 52.08 3.56
CA LYS A 18 40.82 50.77 3.40
C LYS A 18 40.11 49.79 4.33
N HIS A 19 38.85 49.50 4.02
CA HIS A 19 38.18 48.34 4.56
C HIS A 19 38.90 47.14 3.98
N THR A 20 39.77 46.52 4.80
CA THR A 20 40.12 45.13 4.57
C THR A 20 38.82 44.37 4.76
N ALA A 21 38.16 44.05 3.64
CA ALA A 21 36.96 43.23 3.65
C ALA A 21 37.25 42.01 4.54
N PRO A 22 36.42 41.73 5.56
CA PRO A 22 36.74 40.70 6.52
C PRO A 22 37.03 39.39 5.77
N GLN A 23 38.29 38.91 5.85
CA GLN A 23 38.77 37.77 5.08
C GLN A 23 38.09 36.45 5.48
N HIS A 24 37.19 36.47 6.44
CA HIS A 24 36.40 35.33 6.89
C HIS A 24 35.08 35.21 6.10
N ARG A 25 35.14 35.22 4.77
CA ARG A 25 34.13 34.49 3.98
C ARG A 25 34.42 33.01 4.16
N GLN A 26 34.06 32.46 5.32
CA GLN A 26 34.03 31.02 5.51
C GLN A 26 32.84 30.50 4.69
N TYR A 27 33.11 30.03 3.47
CA TYR A 27 32.13 29.23 2.76
C TYR A 27 31.74 28.06 3.66
N LEU A 28 30.45 27.71 3.69
CA LEU A 28 29.99 26.46 4.27
C LEU A 28 30.89 25.35 3.73
N SER A 29 31.69 24.72 4.58
CA SER A 29 32.58 23.66 4.13
C SER A 29 31.69 22.49 3.72
N TYR A 30 31.56 22.25 2.42
CA TYR A 30 30.78 21.15 1.85
C TYR A 30 31.42 19.77 2.12
N GLU A 31 32.03 19.59 3.30
CA GLU A 31 32.77 18.40 3.73
C GLU A 31 33.90 17.99 2.76
N GLY A 32 34.36 18.91 1.91
CA GLY A 32 35.32 18.61 0.84
C GLY A 32 34.71 17.96 -0.40
N ILE A 33 33.38 17.86 -0.49
CA ILE A 33 32.65 17.32 -1.63
C ILE A 33 32.43 18.40 -2.70
N GLY A 34 32.82 18.05 -3.93
CA GLY A 34 32.54 18.80 -5.14
C GLY A 34 33.68 19.70 -5.61
N ILE A 35 33.71 19.94 -6.92
CA ILE A 35 34.76 20.70 -7.62
C ILE A 35 34.13 21.87 -8.38
N GLY A 36 34.89 22.93 -8.60
CA GLY A 36 34.44 24.12 -9.34
C GLY A 36 34.01 25.29 -8.46
N THR A 37 33.16 26.16 -9.01
CA THR A 37 32.75 27.42 -8.38
C THR A 37 31.88 27.17 -7.14
N PRO A 38 31.77 28.14 -6.20
CA PRO A 38 30.97 27.97 -4.99
C PRO A 38 29.51 27.57 -5.23
N SER A 39 28.88 28.10 -6.29
CA SER A 39 27.50 27.75 -6.69
C SER A 39 27.39 26.32 -7.24
N GLN A 40 28.36 25.89 -8.06
CA GLN A 40 28.40 24.51 -8.57
C GLN A 40 28.60 23.51 -7.43
N ARG A 41 29.48 23.83 -6.47
CA ARG A 41 29.73 23.01 -5.29
C ARG A 41 28.50 22.94 -4.38
N GLN A 42 27.77 24.04 -4.23
CA GLN A 42 26.49 24.06 -3.51
C GLN A 42 25.51 23.07 -4.13
N LYS A 43 25.31 23.11 -5.47
CA LYS A 43 24.41 22.19 -6.17
C LYS A 43 24.82 20.73 -5.99
N GLN A 44 26.10 20.43 -6.14
CA GLN A 44 26.65 19.07 -5.94
C GLN A 44 26.50 18.60 -4.49
N TYR A 45 26.71 19.49 -3.52
CA TYR A 45 26.52 19.15 -2.11
C TYR A 45 25.04 18.93 -1.77
N THR A 46 24.12 19.72 -2.35
CA THR A 46 22.69 19.48 -2.18
C THR A 46 22.26 18.13 -2.77
N SER A 47 22.78 17.73 -3.93
CA SER A 47 22.51 16.41 -4.50
C SER A 47 23.14 15.29 -3.65
N TYR A 48 24.36 15.50 -3.16
CA TYR A 48 25.02 14.55 -2.25
C TYR A 48 24.26 14.38 -0.94
N GLN A 49 23.77 15.47 -0.34
CA GLN A 49 22.97 15.43 0.89
C GLN A 49 21.67 14.66 0.68
N ALA A 50 20.99 14.86 -0.45
CA ALA A 50 19.79 14.08 -0.80
C ALA A 50 20.11 12.58 -0.95
N LEU A 51 21.21 12.23 -1.63
CA LEU A 51 21.66 10.84 -1.77
C LEU A 51 22.00 10.21 -0.41
N ARG A 52 22.73 10.93 0.44
CA ARG A 52 23.11 10.48 1.78
C ARG A 52 21.89 10.28 2.67
N ALA A 53 20.95 11.23 2.65
CA ALA A 53 19.68 11.10 3.35
C ALA A 53 18.88 9.87 2.88
N SER A 54 18.81 9.64 1.57
CA SER A 54 18.16 8.46 0.99
C SER A 54 18.80 7.14 1.47
N SER A 55 20.14 7.03 1.42
CA SER A 55 20.86 5.85 1.93
C SER A 55 20.59 5.62 3.42
N ASN A 56 20.62 6.69 4.23
CA ASN A 56 20.37 6.60 5.66
C ASN A 56 18.95 6.11 5.98
N ILE A 57 17.93 6.60 5.24
CA ILE A 57 16.54 6.14 5.38
C ILE A 57 16.42 4.65 5.02
N MET A 58 17.07 4.22 3.94
CA MET A 58 17.10 2.81 3.53
C MET A 58 17.73 1.93 4.59
N ASP A 59 18.90 2.31 5.09
CA ASP A 59 19.61 1.57 6.14
C ASP A 59 18.78 1.48 7.43
N TYR A 60 18.08 2.56 7.81
CA TYR A 60 17.14 2.55 8.93
C TYR A 60 15.98 1.57 8.72
N LYS A 61 15.34 1.59 7.55
CA LYS A 61 14.24 0.67 7.21
C LYS A 61 14.71 -0.79 7.25
N VAL A 62 15.88 -1.09 6.70
CA VAL A 62 16.49 -2.43 6.73
C VAL A 62 16.74 -2.87 8.18
N LYS A 63 17.32 -2.00 9.01
CA LYS A 63 17.55 -2.28 10.44
C LYS A 63 16.24 -2.55 11.19
N LYS A 64 15.19 -1.78 10.92
CA LYS A 64 13.87 -1.95 11.53
C LYS A 64 13.25 -3.30 11.14
N VAL A 65 13.29 -3.67 9.86
CA VAL A 65 12.79 -4.97 9.38
C VAL A 65 13.59 -6.12 10.02
N SER A 66 14.92 -6.01 10.08
CA SER A 66 15.78 -7.00 10.74
C SER A 66 15.44 -7.17 12.23
N SER A 67 15.06 -6.09 12.91
CA SER A 67 14.67 -6.12 14.33
C SER A 67 13.29 -6.75 14.55
N GLN A 68 12.36 -6.57 13.60
CA GLN A 68 11.01 -7.15 13.66
C GLN A 68 10.99 -8.66 13.41
N TYR A 69 11.99 -9.20 12.71
CA TYR A 69 12.09 -10.63 12.38
C TYR A 69 13.47 -11.21 12.76
N PRO A 70 13.74 -11.45 14.06
CA PRO A 70 15.08 -11.82 14.55
C PRO A 70 15.54 -13.24 14.17
N GLU A 71 14.62 -14.21 14.12
CA GLU A 71 14.89 -15.62 13.76
C GLU A 71 15.43 -15.76 12.33
N MET A 72 14.88 -14.98 11.41
CA MET A 72 15.40 -14.90 10.03
C MET A 72 16.71 -14.09 9.96
N SER A 73 17.09 -13.36 11.01
CA SER A 73 18.16 -12.35 10.99
C SER A 73 19.57 -12.87 11.32
N MET A 74 19.75 -14.02 11.98
CA MET A 74 21.10 -14.51 12.35
C MET A 74 21.74 -15.35 11.25
N ILE A 75 20.99 -16.27 10.62
CA ILE A 75 21.44 -17.07 9.46
C ILE A 75 21.63 -16.19 8.21
N THR A 76 21.07 -14.98 8.21
CA THR A 76 21.14 -14.04 7.10
C THR A 76 22.24 -12.99 7.21
N LYS A 77 22.94 -12.77 8.32
CA LYS A 77 23.98 -11.69 8.36
C LYS A 77 25.15 -11.98 7.43
N ASP A 78 25.68 -13.20 7.43
CA ASP A 78 26.80 -13.59 6.56
C ASP A 78 26.35 -13.81 5.11
N ARG A 79 25.15 -14.39 4.93
CA ARG A 79 24.54 -14.60 3.60
C ARG A 79 24.02 -13.30 2.99
N ALA A 80 23.60 -12.33 3.79
CA ALA A 80 23.17 -11.00 3.38
C ALA A 80 24.35 -10.05 3.21
N ALA A 81 25.47 -10.18 3.92
CA ALA A 81 26.69 -9.43 3.59
C ALA A 81 27.24 -9.86 2.22
N ALA A 82 27.35 -11.17 1.98
CA ALA A 82 27.74 -11.73 0.70
C ALA A 82 26.71 -11.44 -0.42
N LYS A 83 25.40 -11.51 -0.11
CA LYS A 83 24.36 -11.06 -1.04
C LYS A 83 24.39 -9.55 -1.22
N LYS A 84 24.64 -8.69 -0.24
CA LYS A 84 24.65 -7.22 -0.33
C LYS A 84 25.82 -6.73 -1.18
N ILE A 85 26.95 -7.43 -1.18
CA ILE A 85 28.02 -7.24 -2.17
C ILE A 85 27.50 -7.68 -3.56
N ARG A 86 26.89 -8.86 -3.68
CA ARG A 86 26.33 -9.36 -4.96
C ARG A 86 25.06 -8.63 -5.45
N THR A 87 24.28 -7.95 -4.61
CA THR A 87 22.98 -7.30 -4.91
C THR A 87 23.08 -5.78 -4.94
N ARG A 88 24.04 -5.13 -4.26
CA ARG A 88 24.39 -3.74 -4.62
C ARG A 88 24.87 -3.72 -6.06
N TYR A 89 25.91 -4.50 -6.38
CA TYR A 89 26.36 -4.64 -7.77
C TYR A 89 25.42 -5.48 -8.65
N GLY A 90 24.46 -6.21 -8.08
CA GLY A 90 23.56 -7.09 -8.85
C GLY A 90 22.28 -6.40 -9.28
N ILE A 91 21.62 -5.66 -8.39
CA ILE A 91 20.45 -4.87 -8.76
C ILE A 91 20.89 -3.71 -9.64
N ASP A 92 21.95 -2.99 -9.27
CA ASP A 92 22.44 -1.88 -10.10
C ASP A 92 22.87 -2.38 -11.49
N ARG A 93 23.56 -3.54 -11.57
CA ARG A 93 23.90 -4.16 -12.86
C ARG A 93 22.71 -4.72 -13.63
N ILE A 94 21.74 -5.36 -12.96
CA ILE A 94 20.51 -5.82 -13.63
C ILE A 94 19.74 -4.62 -14.18
N VAL A 95 19.67 -3.52 -13.42
CA VAL A 95 19.04 -2.29 -13.87
C VAL A 95 19.81 -1.71 -15.05
N ASP A 96 21.14 -1.64 -15.00
CA ASP A 96 21.96 -1.17 -16.11
C ASP A 96 21.81 -2.05 -17.36
N ASP A 97 21.81 -3.37 -17.19
CA ASP A 97 21.60 -4.33 -18.29
C ASP A 97 20.18 -4.16 -18.88
N MET A 98 19.15 -3.96 -18.05
CA MET A 98 17.78 -3.66 -18.50
C MET A 98 17.67 -2.32 -19.22
N ILE A 99 18.37 -1.28 -18.74
CA ILE A 99 18.41 0.03 -19.39
C ILE A 99 19.09 -0.11 -20.75
N GLN A 100 20.22 -0.80 -20.83
CA GLN A 100 20.92 -1.04 -22.09
C GLN A 100 20.09 -1.86 -23.07
N GLU A 101 19.37 -2.87 -22.58
CA GLU A 101 18.45 -3.67 -23.40
C GLU A 101 17.29 -2.81 -23.94
N ALA A 102 16.68 -1.97 -23.10
CA ALA A 102 15.62 -1.04 -23.50
C ALA A 102 16.11 0.03 -24.49
N MET A 103 17.34 0.52 -24.32
CA MET A 103 18.02 1.40 -25.28
C MET A 103 18.26 0.69 -26.62
N ALA A 104 18.74 -0.56 -26.60
CA ALA A 104 18.97 -1.34 -27.81
C ALA A 104 17.67 -1.67 -28.55
N LYS A 105 16.56 -1.84 -27.83
CA LYS A 105 15.21 -2.02 -28.39
C LYS A 105 14.60 -0.72 -28.93
N GLY A 106 15.19 0.43 -28.65
CA GLY A 106 14.64 1.73 -29.02
C GLY A 106 13.40 2.12 -28.21
N GLU A 107 13.19 1.56 -27.00
CA GLU A 107 12.03 1.90 -26.15
C GLU A 107 12.04 3.37 -25.67
N PHE A 108 13.20 4.02 -25.74
CA PHE A 108 13.37 5.44 -25.44
C PHE A 108 13.15 6.36 -26.66
N ASP A 109 13.04 5.80 -27.86
CA ASP A 109 12.79 6.56 -29.08
C ASP A 109 11.28 6.78 -29.27
N ASN A 110 10.87 7.99 -29.66
CA ASN A 110 9.46 8.37 -29.88
C ASN A 110 8.53 8.27 -28.65
N LEU A 111 9.02 8.60 -27.45
CA LEU A 111 8.15 8.78 -26.28
C LEU A 111 7.08 9.84 -26.56
N SER A 112 5.83 9.56 -26.17
CA SER A 112 4.64 10.38 -26.48
C SER A 112 4.72 11.86 -26.03
N ASN A 113 5.59 12.15 -25.07
CA ASN A 113 5.82 13.48 -24.51
C ASN A 113 7.26 14.00 -24.73
N ALA A 114 8.03 13.39 -25.63
CA ALA A 114 9.35 13.89 -26.01
C ALA A 114 9.25 15.34 -26.53
N GLY A 115 10.11 16.22 -26.03
CA GLY A 115 10.16 17.64 -26.42
C GLY A 115 9.05 18.54 -25.83
N LYS A 116 8.06 18.00 -25.12
CA LYS A 116 7.04 18.78 -24.42
C LYS A 116 7.52 19.11 -22.99
N PRO A 117 7.12 20.26 -22.41
CA PRO A 117 7.41 20.54 -21.01
C PRO A 117 6.82 19.44 -20.12
N LEU A 118 7.58 19.02 -19.11
CA LEU A 118 7.12 18.02 -18.15
C LEU A 118 5.83 18.52 -17.48
N VAL A 119 4.77 17.71 -17.56
CA VAL A 119 3.53 17.99 -16.85
C VAL A 119 3.84 18.02 -15.36
N GLN A 120 3.59 19.14 -14.69
CA GLN A 120 3.66 19.21 -13.25
C GLN A 120 2.58 18.29 -12.67
N GLN A 121 2.98 17.07 -12.33
CA GLN A 121 2.15 16.16 -11.57
C GLN A 121 1.89 16.77 -10.19
N ASN A 122 0.82 16.32 -9.50
CA ASN A 122 0.43 16.77 -8.16
C ASN A 122 1.61 16.74 -7.17
N PHE A 123 2.40 17.81 -7.17
CA PHE A 123 3.59 17.94 -6.35
C PHE A 123 3.11 18.31 -4.96
N ASN A 124 3.14 17.34 -4.06
CA ASN A 124 2.94 17.62 -2.64
C ASN A 124 4.21 18.31 -2.11
N PRO A 125 4.17 19.62 -1.75
CA PRO A 125 5.35 20.35 -1.30
C PRO A 125 5.97 19.80 -0.02
N TYR A 126 5.22 19.00 0.73
CA TYR A 126 5.63 18.38 1.99
C TYR A 126 6.32 17.02 1.80
N VAL A 127 6.40 16.50 0.57
CA VAL A 127 6.99 15.18 0.28
C VAL A 127 8.19 15.37 -0.63
N ASP A 128 9.33 14.79 -0.25
CA ASP A 128 10.53 14.81 -1.09
C ASP A 128 10.27 14.09 -2.44
N THR A 129 10.88 14.62 -3.48
CA THR A 129 10.83 14.14 -4.86
C THR A 129 11.07 12.65 -5.01
N VAL A 130 12.02 12.08 -4.25
CA VAL A 130 12.33 10.64 -4.27
C VAL A 130 11.15 9.83 -3.73
N THR A 131 10.57 10.27 -2.61
CA THR A 131 9.42 9.58 -1.99
C THR A 131 8.18 9.67 -2.88
N HIS A 132 7.95 10.82 -3.50
CA HIS A 132 6.85 11.00 -4.45
C HIS A 132 6.97 10.04 -5.64
N LYS A 133 8.15 10.00 -6.28
CA LYS A 133 8.41 9.09 -7.41
C LYS A 133 8.29 7.62 -7.00
N LEU A 134 8.79 7.25 -5.82
CA LEU A 134 8.63 5.89 -5.31
C LEU A 134 7.16 5.52 -5.15
N ASN A 135 6.36 6.38 -4.51
CA ASN A 135 4.92 6.15 -4.36
C ASN A 135 4.22 6.04 -5.71
N GLN A 136 4.61 6.85 -6.69
CA GLN A 136 4.07 6.79 -8.04
C GLN A 136 4.39 5.46 -8.73
N VAL A 137 5.63 4.98 -8.64
CA VAL A 137 6.01 3.66 -9.17
C VAL A 137 5.22 2.55 -8.48
N LEU A 138 5.04 2.62 -7.16
CA LEU A 138 4.21 1.67 -6.40
C LEU A 138 2.76 1.67 -6.89
N ILE A 139 2.15 2.84 -7.07
CA ILE A 139 0.78 2.98 -7.58
C ILE A 139 0.66 2.42 -9.01
N ASN A 140 1.61 2.76 -9.89
CA ASN A 140 1.61 2.27 -11.28
C ASN A 140 1.72 0.74 -11.36
N ASN A 141 2.45 0.12 -10.42
CA ASN A 141 2.56 -1.34 -10.30
C ASN A 141 1.36 -1.98 -9.56
N GLY A 142 0.35 -1.21 -9.16
CA GLY A 142 -0.82 -1.70 -8.43
C GLY A 142 -0.52 -2.09 -6.97
N TYR A 143 0.59 -1.62 -6.39
CA TYR A 143 0.92 -1.89 -5.00
C TYR A 143 -0.01 -1.12 -4.06
N ALA A 144 -0.64 -1.85 -3.14
CA ALA A 144 -1.54 -1.29 -2.14
C ALA A 144 -0.93 -1.37 -0.73
N PRO A 145 -1.14 -0.35 0.12
CA PRO A 145 -0.77 -0.42 1.53
C PRO A 145 -1.39 -1.64 2.23
N GLU A 146 -0.71 -2.15 3.27
CA GLU A 146 -1.17 -3.31 4.03
C GLU A 146 -2.61 -3.20 4.52
N TRP A 147 -3.00 -2.02 5.02
CA TRP A 147 -4.36 -1.79 5.52
C TRP A 147 -5.42 -1.89 4.43
N VAL A 148 -5.10 -1.55 3.17
CA VAL A 148 -6.03 -1.71 2.04
C VAL A 148 -6.26 -3.18 1.74
N MET A 149 -5.19 -3.98 1.79
CA MET A 149 -5.28 -5.43 1.60
C MET A 149 -6.10 -6.09 2.71
N LEU A 150 -5.84 -5.72 3.98
CA LEU A 150 -6.62 -6.20 5.11
C LEU A 150 -8.08 -5.75 5.05
N GLU A 151 -8.37 -4.52 4.59
CA GLU A 151 -9.75 -4.05 4.38
C GLU A 151 -10.51 -4.97 3.41
N LYS A 152 -9.86 -5.35 2.31
CA LYS A 152 -10.43 -6.25 1.31
C LYS A 152 -10.69 -7.64 1.90
N GLU A 153 -9.70 -8.21 2.59
CA GLU A 153 -9.82 -9.51 3.26
C GLU A 153 -10.96 -9.51 4.28
N LEU A 154 -11.06 -8.47 5.13
CA LEU A 154 -12.15 -8.33 6.10
C LEU A 154 -13.52 -8.20 5.44
N ARG A 155 -13.62 -7.53 4.29
CA ARG A 155 -14.87 -7.44 3.52
C ARG A 155 -15.27 -8.83 3.02
N GLU A 156 -14.33 -9.60 2.49
CA GLU A 156 -14.54 -10.97 2.02
C GLU A 156 -14.95 -11.90 3.17
N ASP A 157 -14.22 -11.88 4.30
CA ASP A 157 -14.51 -12.66 5.51
C ASP A 157 -15.93 -12.37 6.04
N ARG A 158 -16.33 -11.09 6.11
CA ARG A 158 -17.71 -10.73 6.51
C ARG A 158 -18.76 -11.28 5.56
N THR A 159 -18.52 -11.19 4.24
CA THR A 159 -19.46 -11.72 3.26
C THR A 159 -19.55 -13.24 3.34
N TYR A 160 -18.43 -13.92 3.61
CA TYR A 160 -18.37 -15.35 3.81
C TYR A 160 -19.18 -15.78 5.04
N LEU A 161 -18.98 -15.13 6.19
CA LEU A 161 -19.73 -15.43 7.41
C LEU A 161 -21.24 -15.21 7.23
N ARG A 162 -21.65 -14.12 6.58
CA ARG A 162 -23.06 -13.89 6.25
C ARG A 162 -23.64 -14.96 5.33
N LYS A 163 -22.88 -15.41 4.33
CA LYS A 163 -23.28 -16.51 3.45
C LYS A 163 -23.40 -17.83 4.23
N MET A 164 -22.50 -18.10 5.16
CA MET A 164 -22.56 -19.29 6.02
C MET A 164 -23.80 -19.28 6.92
N LEU A 165 -24.11 -18.14 7.56
CA LEU A 165 -25.33 -17.96 8.35
C LEU A 165 -26.59 -18.20 7.51
N ARG A 166 -26.64 -17.65 6.29
CA ARG A 166 -27.76 -17.88 5.37
C ARG A 166 -27.88 -19.35 4.97
N LYS A 167 -26.78 -20.01 4.60
CA LYS A 167 -26.80 -21.43 4.22
C LYS A 167 -27.29 -22.36 5.33
N GLU A 168 -26.90 -22.11 6.58
CA GLU A 168 -27.42 -22.91 7.69
C GLU A 168 -28.90 -22.58 7.96
N ARG A 169 -29.31 -21.31 7.82
CA ARG A 169 -30.71 -20.91 7.92
C ARG A 169 -31.61 -21.63 6.91
N GLU A 170 -31.15 -21.81 5.67
CA GLU A 170 -31.89 -22.50 4.60
C GLU A 170 -32.18 -23.98 4.93
N LYS A 171 -31.41 -24.59 5.82
CA LYS A 171 -31.64 -25.98 6.28
C LYS A 171 -32.70 -26.07 7.35
N LEU A 172 -32.96 -24.98 8.06
CA LEU A 172 -33.93 -24.90 9.15
C LEU A 172 -35.34 -24.67 8.61
N GLY A 173 -36.34 -25.17 9.35
CA GLY A 173 -37.75 -24.98 9.07
C GLY A 173 -38.26 -23.52 9.21
N PRO A 174 -39.58 -23.33 9.13
CA PRO A 174 -40.24 -22.04 9.31
C PRO A 174 -40.12 -21.60 10.78
N LEU A 175 -40.27 -20.29 11.04
CA LEU A 175 -40.40 -19.83 12.42
C LEU A 175 -41.84 -20.10 12.92
N PRO A 176 -42.04 -20.49 14.20
CA PRO A 176 -41.04 -20.73 15.24
C PRO A 176 -40.24 -22.03 15.03
N LEU A 177 -38.95 -21.99 15.40
CA LEU A 177 -38.05 -23.13 15.28
C LEU A 177 -38.49 -24.29 16.18
N THR A 178 -38.27 -25.52 15.70
CA THR A 178 -38.45 -26.71 16.53
C THR A 178 -37.38 -26.73 17.63
N PRO A 179 -37.65 -27.24 18.86
CA PRO A 179 -36.64 -27.27 19.93
C PRO A 179 -35.33 -27.96 19.53
N GLN A 180 -35.40 -28.97 18.66
CA GLN A 180 -34.21 -29.65 18.10
C GLN A 180 -33.40 -28.73 17.17
N GLU A 181 -34.09 -27.95 16.33
CA GLU A 181 -33.47 -27.00 15.40
C GLU A 181 -32.81 -25.82 16.12
N GLU A 182 -33.39 -25.37 17.24
CA GLU A 182 -32.77 -24.36 18.10
C GLU A 182 -31.43 -24.82 18.69
N VAL A 183 -31.36 -26.08 19.13
CA VAL A 183 -30.10 -26.67 19.64
C VAL A 183 -29.06 -26.76 18.53
N LEU A 184 -29.46 -27.15 17.32
CA LEU A 184 -28.56 -27.17 16.15
C LEU A 184 -28.07 -25.78 15.77
N TRP A 185 -28.94 -24.76 15.86
CA TRP A 185 -28.56 -23.38 15.59
C TRP A 185 -27.58 -22.84 16.64
N LYS A 186 -27.82 -23.12 17.92
CA LYS A 186 -26.92 -22.73 19.01
C LYS A 186 -25.54 -23.39 18.86
N SER A 187 -25.48 -24.69 18.58
CA SER A 187 -24.20 -25.38 18.36
C SER A 187 -23.46 -24.88 17.13
N PHE A 188 -24.17 -24.41 16.10
CA PHE A 188 -23.57 -23.73 14.96
C PHE A 188 -22.99 -22.35 15.34
N GLN A 189 -23.72 -21.57 16.14
CA GLN A 189 -23.22 -20.27 16.64
C GLN A 189 -21.94 -20.43 17.47
N GLU A 190 -21.86 -21.45 18.32
CA GLU A 190 -20.66 -21.76 19.11
C GLU A 190 -19.46 -22.07 18.20
N ARG A 191 -19.64 -22.89 17.15
CA ARG A 191 -18.58 -23.17 16.17
C ARG A 191 -18.11 -21.93 15.41
N LEU A 192 -19.04 -21.02 15.08
CA LEU A 192 -18.69 -19.75 14.43
C LEU A 192 -17.97 -18.78 15.37
N GLN A 193 -18.07 -18.96 16.69
CA GLN A 193 -17.44 -18.05 17.64
C GLN A 193 -15.92 -18.03 17.50
N ASP A 194 -15.29 -19.17 17.21
CA ASP A 194 -13.83 -19.26 17.05
C ASP A 194 -13.34 -18.59 15.77
N THR A 195 -14.08 -18.73 14.67
CA THR A 195 -13.76 -18.02 13.41
C THR A 195 -13.94 -16.51 13.60
N ILE A 196 -14.98 -16.08 14.32
CA ILE A 196 -15.22 -14.67 14.64
C ILE A 196 -14.13 -14.11 15.55
N LYS A 197 -13.62 -14.86 16.53
CA LYS A 197 -12.47 -14.44 17.35
C LYS A 197 -11.25 -14.14 16.45
N SER A 198 -10.97 -15.00 15.48
CA SER A 198 -9.85 -14.78 14.55
C SER A 198 -10.06 -13.54 13.67
N MET A 199 -11.28 -13.33 13.18
CA MET A 199 -11.64 -12.15 12.39
C MET A 199 -11.59 -10.87 13.22
N ASN A 200 -12.04 -10.88 14.48
CA ASN A 200 -11.97 -9.72 15.36
C ASN A 200 -10.52 -9.32 15.63
N LYS A 201 -9.60 -10.29 15.78
CA LYS A 201 -8.15 -9.98 15.85
C LYS A 201 -7.64 -9.29 14.57
N LYS A 202 -8.11 -9.70 13.39
CA LYS A 202 -7.78 -9.00 12.13
C LYS A 202 -8.35 -7.59 12.10
N ILE A 203 -9.59 -7.40 12.60
CA ILE A 203 -10.22 -6.07 12.74
C ILE A 203 -9.42 -5.18 13.67
N ASP A 204 -8.95 -5.71 14.81
CA ASP A 204 -8.10 -4.96 15.74
C ASP A 204 -6.78 -4.55 15.08
N LYS A 205 -6.11 -5.49 14.38
CA LYS A 205 -4.90 -5.19 13.61
C LYS A 205 -5.16 -4.08 12.58
N TYR A 206 -6.25 -4.17 11.83
CA TYR A 206 -6.66 -3.16 10.86
C TYR A 206 -6.88 -1.80 11.53
N ASN A 207 -7.63 -1.74 12.63
CA ASN A 207 -7.89 -0.51 13.37
C ASN A 207 -6.62 0.17 13.91
N LEU A 208 -5.58 -0.62 14.22
CA LEU A 208 -4.28 -0.12 14.67
C LEU A 208 -3.45 0.51 13.55
N ILE A 209 -3.58 0.03 12.31
CA ILE A 209 -2.74 0.48 11.18
C ILE A 209 -3.42 1.53 10.29
N VAL A 210 -4.75 1.63 10.37
CA VAL A 210 -5.51 2.52 9.50
C VAL A 210 -5.24 3.99 9.88
N PRO A 211 -4.83 4.84 8.92
CA PRO A 211 -4.48 6.22 9.21
C PRO A 211 -5.69 7.13 9.45
N LEU A 212 -6.91 6.67 9.12
CA LEU A 212 -8.15 7.46 9.18
C LEU A 212 -9.12 6.88 10.22
N LEU A 213 -9.46 7.65 11.25
CA LEU A 213 -10.41 7.23 12.29
C LEU A 213 -11.78 6.84 11.72
N THR A 214 -12.25 7.54 10.68
CA THR A 214 -13.53 7.27 10.01
C THR A 214 -13.60 5.91 9.32
N LYS A 215 -12.43 5.30 9.04
CA LYS A 215 -12.32 3.98 8.41
C LYS A 215 -12.15 2.84 9.40
N GLN A 216 -12.09 3.13 10.71
CA GLN A 216 -12.06 2.09 11.73
C GLN A 216 -13.36 1.29 11.72
N MET A 217 -13.24 0.02 12.11
CA MET A 217 -14.30 -0.97 12.01
C MET A 217 -14.65 -1.52 13.38
N THR A 218 -15.93 -1.80 13.59
CA THR A 218 -16.39 -2.53 14.77
C THR A 218 -16.21 -4.03 14.58
N HIS A 219 -16.12 -4.74 15.71
CA HIS A 219 -16.16 -6.20 15.75
C HIS A 219 -17.45 -6.73 15.13
N PHE A 220 -17.40 -7.97 14.65
CA PHE A 220 -18.55 -8.56 13.97
C PHE A 220 -19.64 -8.98 14.97
N PRO A 221 -20.86 -8.41 14.87
CA PRO A 221 -21.93 -8.70 15.80
C PRO A 221 -22.67 -9.99 15.42
N LEU A 222 -22.22 -11.13 15.96
CA LEU A 222 -22.82 -12.45 15.67
C LEU A 222 -24.32 -12.51 15.96
N LYS A 223 -24.76 -12.00 17.12
CA LYS A 223 -26.15 -12.11 17.57
C LYS A 223 -27.11 -11.40 16.62
N LEU A 224 -26.81 -10.13 16.30
CA LEU A 224 -27.62 -9.32 15.38
C LEU A 224 -27.65 -9.90 13.97
N GLU A 225 -26.51 -10.37 13.45
CA GLU A 225 -26.45 -10.97 12.12
C GLU A 225 -27.17 -12.33 12.06
N ALA A 226 -27.16 -13.09 13.17
CA ALA A 226 -27.92 -14.33 13.28
C ALA A 226 -29.44 -14.08 13.34
N GLU A 227 -29.89 -13.11 14.13
CA GLU A 227 -31.31 -12.70 14.17
C GLU A 227 -31.80 -12.19 12.81
N LYS A 228 -30.99 -11.35 12.16
CA LYS A 228 -31.25 -10.92 10.78
C LYS A 228 -31.34 -12.10 9.82
N ALA A 229 -30.43 -13.05 9.91
CA ALA A 229 -30.47 -14.25 9.08
C ALA A 229 -31.73 -15.09 9.35
N LEU A 230 -32.18 -15.21 10.60
CA LEU A 230 -33.42 -15.90 10.94
C LEU A 230 -34.65 -15.23 10.32
N ASN A 231 -34.74 -13.90 10.44
CA ASN A 231 -35.89 -13.10 9.96
C ASN A 231 -35.93 -12.91 8.44
N GLU A 232 -34.79 -12.62 7.81
CA GLU A 232 -34.70 -12.36 6.36
C GLU A 232 -34.52 -13.64 5.54
N GLY A 233 -34.02 -14.71 6.16
CA GLY A 233 -33.67 -15.94 5.46
C GLY A 233 -34.90 -16.76 5.07
N LEU A 234 -34.87 -17.29 3.85
CA LEU A 234 -35.92 -18.17 3.37
C LEU A 234 -35.87 -19.50 4.13
N SER A 235 -37.04 -19.94 4.59
CA SER A 235 -37.21 -21.26 5.22
C SER A 235 -36.98 -22.38 4.20
N LYS A 236 -36.54 -23.55 4.68
CA LYS A 236 -36.45 -24.78 3.90
C LYS A 236 -37.72 -25.07 3.08
N ASP A 237 -38.89 -24.84 3.68
CA ASP A 237 -40.18 -25.13 3.06
C ASP A 237 -40.45 -24.20 1.87
N TYR A 238 -40.17 -22.90 2.04
CA TYR A 238 -40.33 -21.91 0.98
C TYR A 238 -39.34 -22.14 -0.17
N ILE A 239 -38.12 -22.57 0.13
CA ILE A 239 -37.12 -22.95 -0.89
C ILE A 239 -37.57 -24.21 -1.65
N ALA A 240 -38.17 -25.17 -0.95
CA ALA A 240 -38.74 -26.37 -1.59
C ALA A 240 -39.93 -26.02 -2.49
N GLU A 241 -40.77 -25.06 -2.10
CA GLU A 241 -41.86 -24.52 -2.92
C GLU A 241 -41.35 -23.80 -4.17
N MET A 242 -40.37 -22.90 -4.03
CA MET A 242 -39.75 -22.22 -5.18
C MET A 242 -39.08 -23.19 -6.17
N LYS A 243 -38.48 -24.27 -5.67
CA LYS A 243 -37.94 -25.34 -6.52
C LYS A 243 -39.04 -26.11 -7.22
N LYS A 244 -40.18 -26.32 -6.56
CA LYS A 244 -41.34 -26.99 -7.17
C LYS A 244 -42.00 -26.17 -8.27
N GLU A 245 -42.00 -24.86 -8.16
CA GLU A 245 -42.58 -23.94 -9.14
C GLU A 245 -41.68 -23.77 -10.38
N LYS A 246 -40.36 -23.83 -10.21
CA LYS A 246 -39.39 -23.79 -11.34
C LYS A 246 -39.34 -25.07 -12.17
N ASP A 247 -39.81 -26.20 -11.64
CA ASP A 247 -39.97 -27.43 -12.41
C ASP A 247 -41.34 -27.43 -13.10
N PRO A 248 -41.44 -27.27 -14.43
CA PRO A 248 -42.72 -27.37 -15.11
C PRO A 248 -43.33 -28.77 -14.88
N PRO A 249 -44.65 -28.86 -14.60
CA PRO A 249 -45.31 -30.12 -14.21
C PRO A 249 -45.16 -31.23 -15.26
N GLU A 250 -44.96 -30.86 -16.52
CA GLU A 250 -44.71 -31.79 -17.63
C GLU A 250 -43.43 -32.62 -17.43
N ARG A 251 -42.33 -32.02 -16.96
CA ARG A 251 -41.05 -32.74 -16.75
C ARG A 251 -41.15 -33.86 -15.70
N ARG A 252 -42.03 -33.72 -14.71
CA ARG A 252 -42.25 -34.75 -13.67
C ARG A 252 -43.04 -35.94 -14.19
N GLN A 253 -44.00 -35.69 -15.08
CA GLN A 253 -44.76 -36.77 -15.74
C GLN A 253 -43.86 -37.58 -16.69
N PHE A 254 -42.98 -36.93 -17.45
CA PHE A 254 -42.03 -37.62 -18.35
C PHE A 254 -41.05 -38.56 -17.62
N LEU A 255 -40.58 -38.20 -16.42
CA LEU A 255 -39.67 -39.05 -15.64
C LEU A 255 -40.40 -40.24 -14.97
N SER A 256 -41.66 -40.03 -14.55
CA SER A 256 -42.52 -41.08 -14.00
C SER A 256 -42.89 -42.13 -15.06
N THR A 257 -43.23 -41.70 -16.28
CA THR A 257 -43.56 -42.62 -17.38
C THR A 257 -42.33 -43.38 -17.87
N PHE A 258 -41.16 -42.75 -17.94
CA PHE A 258 -39.90 -43.44 -18.26
C PHE A 258 -39.49 -44.47 -17.20
N SER A 259 -39.70 -44.20 -15.91
CA SER A 259 -39.40 -45.15 -14.85
C SER A 259 -40.37 -46.34 -14.83
N LEU A 260 -41.63 -46.16 -15.23
CA LEU A 260 -42.60 -47.25 -15.35
C LEU A 260 -42.29 -48.17 -16.54
N PHE A 261 -41.78 -47.62 -17.65
CA PHE A 261 -41.38 -48.39 -18.83
C PHE A 261 -40.02 -49.09 -18.70
N GLY A 262 -39.19 -48.71 -17.72
CA GLY A 262 -37.90 -49.35 -17.43
C GLY A 262 -37.97 -50.62 -16.57
N LEU A 263 -39.11 -50.90 -15.93
CA LEU A 263 -39.34 -52.08 -15.09
C LEU A 263 -39.91 -53.30 -15.84
N PHE A 264 -40.14 -53.17 -17.15
CA PHE A 264 -40.53 -54.25 -18.05
C PHE A 264 -39.52 -54.40 -19.19
N LYS A 265 -38.30 -54.87 -18.87
CA LYS A 265 -37.41 -55.46 -19.87
C LYS A 265 -36.54 -56.52 -19.21
N ASN A 266 -36.94 -57.77 -19.46
CA ASN A 266 -36.26 -59.08 -19.31
C ASN A 266 -35.03 -59.17 -18.41
#